data_AF-A0A7L9BYY7-F1
#
_entry.id   AF-A0A7L9BYY7-F1
#
_cell.length_a   1.000
_cell.length_b   1.000
_cell.length_c   1.000
_cell.angle_alpha   90.00
_cell.angle_beta   90.00
_cell.angle_gamma   90.00
#
_symmetry.space_group_name_H-M   'P 1'
#
loop_
_entity.id
_entity.type
_entity.pdbx_description
1 polymer ?
#
loop_
_entity_poly.entity_id
_entity_poly.type
_entity_poly.pdbx_seq_one_letter_code
_entity_poly.pdbx_strand_id
1 'polypeptide(L)'
;MIWQHRPSRRPFTHAWAIASLALVGCNIPPYRANFNSDDPTERIMAVQAAAKADDRAAVPLIVDRLEDEDSGVQFFAMLALERLTGERFGLESGQSSADRLAAIQRWRAYIDQGAHKMSMNQDTSRKAAPPADVGHGSGIAAPAEVRD
;
A
#
# COMPACT_ATOMS: atom_id res chain seq x y z
N MET A 1 3.51 -35.78 65.50
CA MET A 1 4.02 -36.74 64.49
C MET A 1 2.85 -37.28 63.69
N ILE A 2 2.50 -36.65 62.56
CA ILE A 2 1.72 -37.29 61.49
C ILE A 2 2.30 -36.78 60.18
N TRP A 3 3.21 -37.57 59.62
CA TRP A 3 3.63 -37.49 58.23
C TRP A 3 2.42 -37.78 57.35
N GLN A 4 2.13 -36.92 56.37
CA GLN A 4 1.45 -37.36 55.16
C GLN A 4 2.20 -36.87 53.93
N HIS A 5 2.89 -37.83 53.33
CA HIS A 5 3.42 -37.80 51.98
C HIS A 5 2.26 -37.79 50.98
N ARG A 6 2.25 -36.86 50.02
CA ARG A 6 1.55 -37.03 48.74
C ARG A 6 2.28 -36.23 47.64
N PRO A 7 2.20 -36.66 46.37
CA PRO A 7 3.38 -36.87 45.53
C PRO A 7 3.52 -35.77 44.48
N SER A 8 4.77 -35.48 44.12
CA SER A 8 5.11 -34.82 42.86
C SER A 8 4.87 -35.78 41.69
N ARG A 9 4.14 -35.32 40.65
CA ARG A 9 4.32 -35.65 39.21
C ARG A 9 3.20 -34.98 38.37
N ARG A 10 3.54 -33.92 37.59
CA ARG A 10 3.77 -33.88 36.11
C ARG A 10 2.45 -33.69 35.31
N PRO A 11 2.41 -33.19 34.04
CA PRO A 11 3.50 -32.79 33.13
C PRO A 11 3.27 -31.45 32.37
N PHE A 12 4.30 -31.00 31.64
CA PHE A 12 4.21 -30.07 30.52
C PHE A 12 3.05 -30.43 29.57
N THR A 13 2.15 -29.48 29.31
CA THR A 13 1.28 -29.50 28.12
C THR A 13 1.66 -28.35 27.20
N HIS A 14 2.22 -28.71 26.06
CA HIS A 14 2.57 -27.82 24.96
C HIS A 14 1.32 -27.30 24.23
N ALA A 15 1.43 -26.03 23.82
CA ALA A 15 1.08 -25.52 22.49
C ALA A 15 -0.40 -25.24 22.12
N TRP A 16 -0.49 -24.32 21.15
CA TRP A 16 -1.56 -24.06 20.16
C TRP A 16 -2.45 -22.83 20.38
N ALA A 17 -2.17 -21.77 19.61
CA ALA A 17 -3.11 -21.07 18.70
C ALA A 17 -2.38 -19.85 18.11
N ILE A 18 -1.56 -20.04 17.07
CA ILE A 18 -1.89 -19.89 15.65
C ILE A 18 -2.45 -18.50 15.30
N ALA A 19 -1.53 -17.70 14.76
CA ALA A 19 -1.67 -16.91 13.53
C ALA A 19 -3.07 -16.36 13.20
N SER A 20 -3.32 -15.11 13.57
CA SER A 20 -4.26 -14.25 12.84
C SER A 20 -3.62 -13.87 11.50
N LEU A 21 -3.74 -14.77 10.52
CA LEU A 21 -3.31 -14.55 9.15
C LEU A 21 -4.19 -13.43 8.54
N ALA A 22 -3.56 -12.32 8.20
CA ALA A 22 -4.18 -11.16 7.57
C ALA A 22 -4.87 -11.54 6.25
N LEU A 23 -6.19 -11.57 6.23
CA LEU A 23 -6.98 -11.54 5.01
C LEU A 23 -7.13 -10.08 4.54
N VAL A 24 -6.02 -9.48 4.11
CA VAL A 24 -6.09 -8.36 3.16
C VAL A 24 -6.09 -9.00 1.78
N GLY A 25 -7.28 -9.39 1.31
CA GLY A 25 -7.44 -9.74 -0.09
C GLY A 25 -7.09 -8.51 -0.91
N CYS A 26 -5.96 -8.53 -1.61
CA CYS A 26 -5.58 -7.49 -2.55
C CYS A 26 -6.67 -7.42 -3.63
N ASN A 27 -7.58 -6.46 -3.52
CA ASN A 27 -8.58 -6.14 -4.55
C ASN A 27 -7.85 -5.47 -5.73
N ILE A 28 -7.05 -6.25 -6.45
CA ILE A 28 -6.31 -5.81 -7.64
C ILE A 28 -7.33 -5.65 -8.76
N PRO A 29 -7.48 -4.45 -9.34
CA PRO A 29 -8.41 -4.26 -10.44
C PRO A 29 -8.11 -5.21 -11.62
N PRO A 30 -9.12 -5.80 -12.26
CA PRO A 30 -8.92 -6.86 -13.27
C PRO A 30 -8.10 -6.38 -14.48
N TYR A 31 -8.16 -5.09 -14.79
CA TYR A 31 -7.40 -4.52 -15.92
C TYR A 31 -5.89 -4.52 -15.69
N ARG A 32 -5.39 -4.68 -14.45
CA ARG A 32 -3.95 -4.60 -14.17
C ARG A 32 -3.14 -5.71 -14.83
N ALA A 33 -3.73 -6.89 -15.04
CA ALA A 33 -3.09 -7.98 -15.77
C ALA A 33 -2.82 -7.60 -17.24
N ASN A 34 -3.71 -6.82 -17.85
CA ASN A 34 -3.68 -6.52 -19.28
C ASN A 34 -2.62 -5.48 -19.68
N PHE A 35 -1.94 -4.83 -18.72
CA PHE A 35 -0.79 -3.97 -19.02
C PHE A 35 0.37 -4.73 -19.69
N ASN A 36 0.44 -6.05 -19.49
CA ASN A 36 1.48 -6.92 -20.04
C ASN A 36 0.96 -7.87 -21.14
N SER A 37 -0.24 -7.61 -21.69
CA SER A 37 -0.76 -8.43 -22.80
C SER A 37 0.10 -8.26 -24.05
N ASP A 38 0.21 -9.33 -24.85
CA ASP A 38 0.84 -9.29 -26.17
C ASP A 38 0.03 -8.45 -27.16
N ASP A 39 -1.29 -8.34 -26.99
CA ASP A 39 -2.16 -7.53 -27.83
C ASP A 39 -2.09 -6.04 -27.41
N PRO A 40 -1.61 -5.12 -28.28
CA PRO A 40 -1.59 -3.69 -27.99
C PRO A 40 -2.98 -3.12 -27.66
N THR A 41 -4.04 -3.68 -28.23
CA THR A 41 -5.43 -3.28 -27.95
C THR A 41 -5.78 -3.53 -26.49
N GLU A 42 -5.41 -4.69 -25.95
CA GLU A 42 -5.64 -5.01 -24.54
C GLU A 42 -4.84 -4.10 -23.60
N ARG A 43 -3.60 -3.76 -23.97
CA ARG A 43 -2.78 -2.79 -23.24
C ARG A 43 -3.41 -1.40 -23.24
N ILE A 44 -3.91 -0.93 -24.39
CA ILE A 44 -4.67 0.33 -24.49
C ILE A 44 -5.89 0.30 -23.58
N MET A 45 -6.67 -0.79 -23.61
CA MET A 45 -7.86 -0.94 -22.77
C MET A 45 -7.51 -0.92 -21.28
N ALA A 46 -6.39 -1.52 -20.87
CA ALA A 46 -5.86 -1.45 -19.51
C ALA A 46 -5.57 0.00 -19.08
N VAL A 47 -4.85 0.75 -19.91
CA VAL A 47 -4.52 2.16 -19.65
C VAL A 47 -5.78 3.01 -19.52
N GLN A 48 -6.73 2.86 -20.44
CA GLN A 48 -7.99 3.58 -20.40
C GLN A 48 -8.84 3.22 -19.17
N ALA A 49 -8.91 1.93 -18.83
CA ALA A 49 -9.64 1.46 -17.66
C ALA A 49 -9.06 2.04 -16.35
N ALA A 50 -7.73 2.09 -16.22
CA ALA A 50 -7.05 2.73 -15.10
C ALA A 50 -7.41 4.21 -14.97
N ALA A 51 -7.36 4.95 -16.08
CA ALA A 51 -7.68 6.38 -16.11
C ALA A 51 -9.18 6.65 -15.83
N LYS A 52 -10.06 5.77 -16.30
CA LYS A 52 -11.52 5.84 -16.04
C LYS A 52 -11.84 5.55 -14.58
N ALA A 53 -11.10 4.64 -13.95
CA ALA A 53 -11.24 4.28 -12.54
C ALA A 53 -10.59 5.30 -11.59
N ASP A 54 -9.93 6.35 -12.10
CA ASP A 54 -9.11 7.29 -11.33
C ASP A 54 -8.05 6.59 -10.46
N ASP A 55 -7.51 5.45 -10.93
CA ASP A 55 -6.53 4.67 -10.17
C ASP A 55 -5.14 5.30 -10.26
N ARG A 56 -4.88 6.23 -9.34
CA ARG A 56 -3.55 6.87 -9.21
C ARG A 56 -2.43 5.88 -8.87
N ALA A 57 -2.74 4.71 -8.31
CA ALA A 57 -1.73 3.69 -8.05
C ALA A 57 -1.31 2.95 -9.33
N ALA A 58 -2.01 3.13 -10.46
CA ALA A 58 -1.59 2.64 -11.76
C ALA A 58 -0.61 3.59 -12.48
N VAL A 59 -0.38 4.80 -11.97
CA VAL A 59 0.49 5.80 -12.61
C VAL A 59 1.88 5.25 -12.98
N PRO A 60 2.60 4.50 -12.12
CA PRO A 60 3.89 3.91 -12.50
C PRO A 60 3.80 2.96 -13.71
N LEU A 61 2.77 2.10 -13.75
CA LEU A 61 2.55 1.18 -14.86
C LEU A 61 2.24 1.92 -16.17
N ILE A 62 1.51 3.04 -16.08
CA ILE A 62 1.18 3.88 -17.24
C ILE A 62 2.43 4.64 -17.72
N VAL A 63 3.31 5.09 -16.82
CA VAL A 63 4.60 5.70 -17.20
C VAL A 63 5.46 4.71 -17.99
N ASP A 64 5.49 3.44 -17.61
CA ASP A 64 6.21 2.42 -18.39
C ASP A 64 5.61 2.22 -19.79
N ARG A 65 4.30 2.45 -19.97
CA ARG A 65 3.65 2.40 -21.29
C ARG A 65 4.01 3.57 -22.22
N LEU A 66 4.69 4.60 -21.73
CA LEU A 66 5.26 5.65 -22.59
C LEU A 66 6.42 5.13 -23.45
N GLU A 67 7.02 4.00 -23.06
CA GLU A 67 8.08 3.30 -23.78
C GLU A 67 7.56 2.08 -24.57
N ASP A 68 6.24 1.90 -24.66
CA ASP A 68 5.64 0.78 -25.39
C ASP A 68 6.02 0.83 -26.88
N GLU A 69 6.13 -0.32 -27.54
CA GLU A 69 6.48 -0.37 -28.97
C GLU A 69 5.35 0.18 -29.87
N ASP A 70 4.10 0.06 -29.41
CA ASP A 70 2.93 0.51 -30.15
C ASP A 70 2.66 2.00 -29.90
N SER A 71 2.53 2.78 -30.97
CA SER A 71 2.32 4.23 -30.89
C SER A 71 0.93 4.59 -30.33
N GLY A 72 -0.07 3.72 -30.50
CA GLY A 72 -1.39 3.87 -29.90
C GLY A 72 -1.34 3.71 -28.38
N VAL A 73 -0.61 2.71 -27.88
CA VAL A 73 -0.39 2.51 -26.44
C VAL A 73 0.31 3.73 -25.83
N GLN A 74 1.39 4.22 -26.47
CA GLN A 74 2.08 5.45 -26.03
C GLN A 74 1.13 6.65 -25.97
N PHE A 75 0.29 6.82 -27.01
CA PHE A 75 -0.69 7.92 -27.08
C PHE A 75 -1.70 7.88 -25.94
N PHE A 76 -2.31 6.74 -25.68
CA PHE A 76 -3.27 6.59 -24.59
C PHE A 76 -2.62 6.71 -23.22
N ALA A 77 -1.37 6.27 -23.05
CA ALA A 77 -0.62 6.46 -21.82
C ALA A 77 -0.42 7.94 -21.48
N MET A 78 -0.09 8.78 -22.47
CA MET A 78 0.01 10.24 -22.27
C MET A 78 -1.30 10.85 -21.77
N LEU A 79 -2.41 10.52 -22.44
CA LEU A 79 -3.73 11.05 -22.07
C LEU A 79 -4.17 10.59 -20.67
N ALA A 80 -3.88 9.34 -20.32
CA ALA A 80 -4.19 8.79 -19.01
C ALA A 80 -3.39 9.48 -17.89
N LEU A 81 -2.10 9.74 -18.11
CA LEU A 81 -1.26 10.44 -17.14
C LEU A 81 -1.73 11.89 -16.92
N GLU A 82 -2.04 12.61 -18.00
CA GLU A 82 -2.59 13.97 -17.91
C GLU A 82 -3.90 13.98 -17.13
N ARG A 83 -4.79 13.03 -17.38
CA ARG A 83 -6.06 12.90 -16.65
C ARG A 83 -5.86 12.62 -15.16
N LEU A 84 -4.98 11.68 -14.81
CA LEU A 84 -4.80 11.21 -13.43
C LEU A 84 -4.01 12.20 -12.58
N THR A 85 -3.05 12.92 -13.18
CA THR A 85 -2.11 13.77 -12.44
C THR A 85 -2.36 15.26 -12.63
N GLY A 86 -3.01 15.65 -13.73
CA GLY A 86 -3.12 17.04 -14.16
C GLY A 86 -1.83 17.60 -14.79
N GLU A 87 -0.78 16.78 -14.90
CA GLU A 87 0.53 17.20 -15.38
C GLU A 87 0.77 16.69 -16.81
N ARG A 88 1.56 17.45 -17.57
CA ARG A 88 1.99 17.08 -18.93
C ARG A 88 3.49 17.30 -19.07
N PHE A 89 4.24 16.22 -19.25
CA PHE A 89 5.66 16.30 -19.55
C PHE A 89 5.93 16.02 -21.03
N GLY A 90 5.79 17.08 -21.83
CA GLY A 90 6.43 17.31 -23.13
C GLY A 90 6.67 16.12 -24.06
N LEU A 91 5.68 15.28 -24.33
CA LEU A 91 5.71 14.27 -25.38
C LEU A 91 4.97 14.81 -26.62
N GLU A 92 5.63 15.70 -27.36
CA GLU A 92 5.11 16.22 -28.62
C GLU A 92 5.40 15.23 -29.75
N SER A 93 4.46 15.07 -30.70
CA SER A 93 4.64 14.19 -31.86
C SER A 93 5.79 14.68 -32.73
N GLY A 94 6.81 13.83 -32.94
CA GLY A 94 7.99 14.15 -33.76
C GLY A 94 9.28 14.43 -32.98
N GLN A 95 9.25 14.29 -31.65
CA GLN A 95 10.44 14.42 -30.81
C GLN A 95 11.47 13.31 -31.05
N SER A 96 12.75 13.66 -30.85
CA SER A 96 13.84 12.69 -30.91
C SER A 96 13.71 11.64 -29.80
N SER A 97 14.32 10.46 -29.99
CA SER A 97 14.36 9.42 -28.94
C SER A 97 14.91 9.96 -27.60
N ALA A 98 15.87 10.90 -27.66
CA ALA A 98 16.44 11.52 -26.48
C ALA A 98 15.44 12.41 -25.72
N ASP A 99 14.62 13.18 -26.43
CA ASP A 99 13.61 14.05 -25.82
C ASP A 99 12.49 13.23 -25.16
N ARG A 100 12.08 12.14 -25.83
CA ARG A 100 11.13 11.17 -25.28
C ARG A 100 11.66 10.55 -23.98
N LEU A 101 12.91 10.10 -23.97
CA LEU A 101 13.55 9.58 -22.76
C LEU A 101 13.59 10.64 -21.66
N ALA A 102 13.93 11.88 -21.98
CA ALA A 102 13.92 12.97 -21.01
C ALA A 102 12.53 13.22 -20.42
N ALA A 103 11.46 13.11 -21.21
CA ALA A 103 10.08 13.21 -20.73
C ALA A 103 9.73 12.07 -19.75
N ILE A 104 10.10 10.83 -20.07
CA ILE A 104 9.90 9.67 -19.19
C ILE A 104 10.67 9.84 -17.87
N GLN A 105 11.90 10.35 -17.93
CA GLN A 105 12.69 10.61 -16.71
C GLN A 105 12.04 11.68 -15.82
N ARG A 106 11.42 12.71 -16.41
CA ARG A 106 10.62 13.69 -15.63
C ARG A 106 9.42 13.03 -14.97
N TRP A 107 8.72 12.12 -15.66
CA TRP A 107 7.63 11.34 -15.08
C TRP A 107 8.09 10.48 -13.90
N ARG A 108 9.22 9.78 -14.02
CA ARG A 108 9.78 8.96 -12.93
C ARG A 108 10.17 9.83 -11.73
N ALA A 109 10.84 10.95 -11.97
CA ALA A 109 11.18 11.90 -10.91
C ALA A 109 9.95 12.49 -10.21
N TYR A 110 8.86 12.73 -10.94
CA TYR A 110 7.59 13.18 -10.37
C TYR A 110 6.98 12.14 -9.41
N ILE A 111 6.98 10.86 -9.79
CA ILE A 111 6.49 9.76 -8.95
C ILE A 111 7.32 9.68 -7.66
N ASP A 112 8.65 9.74 -7.77
CA ASP A 112 9.54 9.68 -6.61
C ASP A 112 9.31 10.84 -5.63
N GLN A 113 9.09 12.06 -6.16
CA GLN A 113 8.75 13.22 -5.34
C GLN A 113 7.39 13.06 -4.66
N GLY A 114 6.39 12.52 -5.35
CA GLY A 114 5.08 12.20 -4.77
C GLY A 114 5.20 11.18 -3.63
N ALA A 115 5.97 10.11 -3.83
CA ALA A 115 6.25 9.10 -2.81
C ALA A 115 6.98 9.70 -1.60
N HIS A 116 7.96 10.59 -1.83
CA HIS A 116 8.69 11.27 -0.76
C HIS A 116 7.78 12.16 0.09
N LYS A 117 6.90 12.96 -0.53
CA LYS A 117 5.92 13.79 0.18
C LYS A 117 4.97 12.96 1.05
N MET A 118 4.52 11.81 0.54
CA MET A 118 3.69 10.90 1.33
C MET A 118 4.44 10.31 2.53
N SER A 119 5.70 9.90 2.36
CA SER A 119 6.54 9.37 3.45
C SER A 119 6.72 10.40 4.58
N MET A 120 6.99 11.66 4.24
CA MET A 120 7.21 12.73 5.23
C MET A 120 5.93 13.12 5.98
N ASN A 121 4.77 13.08 5.32
CA ASN A 121 3.47 13.31 5.96
C ASN A 121 3.07 12.19 6.95
N GLN A 122 3.49 10.94 6.68
CA GLN A 122 3.22 9.82 7.59
C GLN A 122 4.14 9.85 8.82
N ASP A 123 5.40 10.27 8.67
CA ASP A 123 6.35 10.37 9.78
C ASP A 123 5.96 11.49 10.76
N THR A 124 5.56 12.65 10.23
CA THR A 124 5.04 13.76 11.03
C THR A 124 3.74 13.42 11.75
N SER A 125 2.83 12.67 11.10
CA SER A 125 1.59 12.20 11.72
C SER A 125 1.85 11.14 12.81
N ARG A 126 2.80 10.23 12.59
CA ARG A 126 3.22 9.22 13.60
C ARG A 126 3.84 9.87 14.83
N LYS A 127 4.61 10.95 14.64
CA LYS A 127 5.27 11.69 15.73
C LYS A 127 4.31 12.59 16.53
N ALA A 128 3.12 12.87 16.00
CA ALA A 128 2.13 13.76 16.63
C ALA A 128 1.11 13.04 17.55
N ALA A 129 1.13 11.71 17.63
CA ALA A 129 0.30 11.00 18.60
C ALA A 129 0.85 11.23 20.02
N PRO A 130 0.09 11.86 20.94
CA PRO A 130 0.54 12.02 22.32
C PRO A 130 0.72 10.63 22.96
N PRO A 131 1.70 10.47 23.88
CA PRO A 131 1.89 9.18 24.55
C PRO A 131 0.59 8.81 25.26
N ALA A 132 0.04 7.65 24.92
CA ALA A 132 -1.09 7.07 25.63
C ALA A 132 -0.69 6.89 27.09
N ASP A 133 -1.32 7.68 27.96
CA ASP A 133 -1.22 7.60 29.41
C ASP A 133 -1.64 6.18 29.86
N VAL A 134 -0.66 5.38 30.28
CA VAL A 134 -0.89 4.08 30.92
C VAL A 134 -1.22 4.33 32.39
N GLY A 135 -2.45 4.74 32.65
CA GLY A 135 -2.99 4.93 33.99
C GLY A 135 -3.01 3.61 34.77
N HIS A 136 -2.07 3.45 35.72
CA HIS A 136 -2.13 2.42 36.75
C HIS A 136 -3.10 2.87 37.87
N GLY A 137 -4.37 2.50 37.72
CA GLY A 137 -5.39 2.65 38.76
C GLY A 137 -5.27 1.56 39.83
N SER A 138 -4.55 1.87 40.90
CA SER A 138 -4.56 1.11 42.16
C SER A 138 -5.82 1.45 42.97
N GLY A 139 -6.56 0.44 43.45
CA GLY A 139 -7.51 0.61 44.54
C GLY A 139 -8.86 -0.06 44.35
N ILE A 140 -9.08 -1.21 45.02
CA ILE A 140 -10.39 -1.56 45.56
C ILE A 140 -10.20 -1.99 47.01
N ALA A 141 -10.83 -1.22 47.88
CA ALA A 141 -10.88 -1.36 49.32
C ALA A 141 -11.83 -2.49 49.76
N ALA A 142 -11.55 -3.05 50.93
CA ALA A 142 -12.40 -3.98 51.67
C ALA A 142 -13.73 -3.32 52.10
N PRO A 143 -14.75 -4.13 52.44
CA PRO A 143 -15.68 -3.72 53.48
C PRO A 143 -15.74 -4.72 54.65
N ALA A 144 -15.98 -4.12 55.81
CA ALA A 144 -15.97 -4.70 57.13
C ALA A 144 -17.22 -5.54 57.46
N GLU A 145 -16.96 -6.46 58.37
CA GLU A 145 -17.82 -7.15 59.34
C GLU A 145 -19.04 -6.33 59.84
N VAL A 146 -20.23 -6.95 59.85
CA VAL A 146 -21.32 -6.60 60.78
C VAL A 146 -21.93 -7.91 61.31
N ARG A 147 -21.72 -8.12 62.61
CA ARG A 147 -22.45 -9.07 63.48
C ARG A 147 -23.77 -8.42 63.89
N ASP A 148 -24.89 -9.12 63.73
CA ASP A 148 -25.70 -9.71 64.81
C ASP A 148 -26.72 -10.70 64.22
#